data_AF-A0A7S4L7M0-F1
#
_entry.id   AF-A0A7S4L7M0-F1
#
_cell.length_a   1.000
_cell.length_b   1.000
_cell.length_c   1.000
_cell.angle_alpha   90.00
_cell.angle_beta   90.00
_cell.angle_gamma   90.00
#
_symmetry.space_group_name_H-M   'P 1'
#
loop_
_entity.id
_entity.type
_entity.pdbx_description
1 polymer ?
#
loop_
_entity_poly.entity_id
_entity_poly.type
_entity_poly.pdbx_seq_one_letter_code
_entity_poly.pdbx_strand_id
1 'polypeptide(L)'
;PEMRSQRPIRCTGSAVSLAEAVLDIFCPKRPARILAFLSGVCSEGPGRAVGLQKDELIRVHSDIRRGTASGKYWSQSLGFFTTIMQKMVLNSHVIDVCSASLDQTGIAEMKNCIECTGGYLLMVDTWRKGNFEANLRNILNPQKPYWYNVTIEGMSSLDWKIMGAIGPFTGALKKSSSVSATEIGLGKTCQWVASRIDEDTAIACYFELLASTQRHRFVQFLVTYTNQRGDTFLR
;
A
#
# COMPACT_ATOMS: atom_id res chain seq x y z
N PRO A 1 1.70 -32.54 14.92
CA PRO A 1 0.53 -32.53 15.83
C PRO A 1 0.23 -31.11 16.31
N GLU A 2 -0.95 -30.56 16.00
CA GLU A 2 -1.35 -29.24 16.51
C GLU A 2 -1.52 -29.30 18.03
N MET A 3 -0.65 -28.60 18.77
CA MET A 3 -0.83 -28.42 20.21
C MET A 3 -2.03 -27.49 20.43
N ARG A 4 -3.06 -27.95 21.16
CA ARG A 4 -4.31 -27.21 21.40
C ARG A 4 -4.09 -25.79 21.94
N SER A 5 -3.02 -25.57 22.71
CA SER A 5 -2.65 -24.29 23.31
C SER A 5 -1.91 -23.32 22.37
N GLN A 6 -1.51 -23.77 21.19
CA GLN A 6 -0.71 -22.97 20.26
C GLN A 6 -1.51 -22.61 18.99
N ARG A 7 -1.22 -21.44 18.44
CA ARG A 7 -1.65 -21.03 17.10
C ARG A 7 -0.83 -21.79 16.06
N PRO A 8 -1.38 -21.98 14.85
CA PRO A 8 -0.60 -22.48 13.73
C PRO A 8 0.62 -21.60 13.45
N ILE A 9 1.73 -22.22 13.08
CA ILE A 9 2.94 -21.54 12.62
C ILE A 9 2.63 -20.96 11.24
N ARG A 10 2.70 -19.64 11.11
CA ARG A 10 2.41 -18.90 9.87
C ARG A 10 3.49 -17.86 9.63
N CYS A 11 4.22 -18.04 8.53
CA CYS A 11 5.34 -17.20 8.10
C CYS A 11 4.94 -16.27 6.94
N THR A 12 3.83 -15.54 7.10
CA THR A 12 3.26 -14.69 6.03
C THR A 12 4.27 -13.66 5.52
N GLY A 13 5.00 -12.99 6.42
CA GLY A 13 5.98 -11.99 6.01
C GLY A 13 7.13 -12.59 5.18
N SER A 14 7.63 -13.76 5.56
CA SER A 14 8.63 -14.48 4.76
C SER A 14 8.09 -14.86 3.38
N ALA A 15 6.85 -15.35 3.30
CA ALA A 15 6.23 -15.73 2.04
C ALA A 15 6.08 -14.53 1.09
N VAL A 16 5.64 -13.38 1.61
CA VAL A 16 5.52 -12.13 0.83
C VAL A 16 6.90 -11.64 0.37
N SER A 17 7.90 -11.68 1.25
CA SER A 17 9.27 -11.28 0.89
C SER A 17 9.89 -12.20 -0.15
N LEU A 18 9.62 -13.50 -0.10
CA LEU A 18 10.09 -14.45 -1.11
C LEU A 18 9.39 -14.19 -2.45
N ALA A 19 8.08 -13.97 -2.46
CA ALA A 19 7.34 -13.67 -3.68
C ALA A 19 7.85 -12.38 -4.35
N GLU A 20 8.10 -11.34 -3.56
CA GLU A 20 8.70 -10.09 -4.04
C GLU A 20 10.09 -10.31 -4.62
N ALA A 21 10.97 -11.02 -3.91
CA ALA A 21 12.32 -11.31 -4.41
C ALA A 21 12.32 -12.13 -5.72
N VAL A 22 11.39 -13.09 -5.86
CA VAL A 22 11.20 -13.84 -7.10
C VAL A 22 10.78 -12.90 -8.23
N LEU A 23 9.79 -12.04 -8.00
CA LEU A 23 9.34 -11.08 -9.01
C LEU A 23 10.41 -10.04 -9.36
N ASP A 24 11.24 -9.63 -8.41
CA ASP A 24 12.37 -8.72 -8.65
C ASP A 24 13.37 -9.32 -9.66
N ILE A 25 13.66 -10.62 -9.54
CA ILE A 25 14.55 -11.34 -10.45
C ILE A 25 13.93 -11.54 -11.84
N PHE A 26 12.67 -11.99 -11.92
CA PHE A 26 12.05 -12.36 -13.20
C PHE A 26 11.39 -11.18 -13.94
N CYS A 27 10.90 -10.19 -13.20
CA CYS A 27 10.13 -9.05 -13.69
C CYS A 27 10.61 -7.72 -13.10
N PRO A 28 11.89 -7.35 -13.25
CA PRO A 28 12.40 -6.08 -12.74
C PRO A 28 11.73 -4.91 -13.47
N LYS A 29 11.21 -3.94 -12.70
CA LYS A 29 10.53 -2.73 -13.20
C LYS A 29 9.39 -3.01 -14.21
N ARG A 30 8.81 -4.21 -14.15
CA ARG A 30 7.67 -4.61 -14.97
C ARG A 30 6.47 -4.83 -14.07
N PRO A 31 5.26 -4.45 -14.51
CA PRO A 31 4.04 -4.68 -13.75
C PRO A 31 3.89 -6.14 -13.36
N ALA A 32 3.81 -6.41 -12.06
CA ALA A 32 3.57 -7.74 -11.52
C ALA A 32 2.63 -7.66 -10.31
N ARG A 33 1.91 -8.76 -10.04
CA ARG A 33 0.82 -8.79 -9.08
C ARG A 33 0.92 -10.02 -8.20
N ILE A 34 1.04 -9.80 -6.89
CA ILE A 34 1.04 -10.83 -5.85
C ILE A 34 -0.37 -10.92 -5.28
N LEU A 35 -0.94 -12.12 -5.29
CA LEU A 35 -2.23 -12.41 -4.66
C LEU A 35 -1.97 -13.19 -3.37
N ALA A 36 -2.14 -12.54 -2.22
CA ALA A 36 -1.94 -13.15 -0.91
C ALA A 36 -3.28 -13.59 -0.31
N PHE A 37 -3.42 -14.89 -0.01
CA PHE A 37 -4.60 -15.45 0.64
C PHE A 37 -4.26 -15.82 2.08
N LEU A 38 -4.85 -15.10 3.04
CA LEU A 38 -4.53 -15.20 4.47
C LEU A 38 -5.70 -15.78 5.25
N SER A 39 -5.43 -16.80 6.05
CA SER A 39 -6.43 -17.43 6.94
C SER A 39 -6.12 -17.22 8.43
N GLY A 40 -5.40 -16.14 8.75
CA GLY A 40 -4.99 -15.83 10.10
C GLY A 40 -3.70 -15.03 10.17
N VAL A 41 -3.35 -14.63 11.38
CA VAL A 41 -2.20 -13.76 11.67
C VAL A 41 -0.85 -14.46 11.52
N CYS A 42 0.17 -13.69 11.11
CA CYS A 42 1.58 -14.09 11.07
C CYS A 42 2.11 -14.32 12.49
N SER A 43 2.46 -15.56 12.80
CA SER A 43 2.89 -16.00 14.13
C SER A 43 4.40 -16.29 14.22
N GLU A 44 5.08 -16.40 13.07
CA GLU A 44 6.49 -16.72 13.00
C GLU A 44 7.19 -16.00 11.85
N GLY A 45 8.52 -15.81 11.97
CA GLY A 45 9.31 -15.08 10.99
C GLY A 45 9.18 -13.55 11.05
N PRO A 46 9.79 -12.83 10.09
CA PRO A 46 9.62 -11.40 9.93
C PRO A 46 8.17 -11.04 9.60
N GLY A 47 7.71 -9.87 10.04
CA GLY A 47 6.31 -9.47 9.93
C GLY A 47 5.37 -10.18 10.92
N ARG A 48 5.91 -10.80 11.98
CA ARG A 48 5.15 -11.44 13.07
C ARG A 48 4.28 -10.41 13.78
N ALA A 49 3.00 -10.71 14.00
CA ALA A 49 2.10 -9.82 14.73
C ALA A 49 1.69 -10.36 16.11
N VAL A 50 1.86 -11.67 16.36
CA VAL A 50 1.57 -12.31 17.65
C VAL A 50 2.48 -13.52 17.85
N GLY A 51 2.68 -13.97 19.09
CA GLY A 51 3.36 -15.23 19.38
C GLY A 51 2.49 -16.48 19.19
N LEU A 52 3.11 -17.64 19.36
CA LEU A 52 2.48 -18.94 19.17
C LEU A 52 1.48 -19.29 20.28
N GLN A 53 1.70 -18.89 21.53
CA GLN A 53 0.82 -19.26 22.65
C GLN A 53 -0.51 -18.53 22.58
N LYS A 54 -1.64 -19.25 22.65
CA LYS A 54 -2.99 -18.64 22.61
C LYS A 54 -3.25 -17.64 23.74
N ASP A 55 -2.59 -17.82 24.88
CA ASP A 55 -2.61 -16.91 26.02
C ASP A 55 -2.10 -15.51 25.66
N GLU A 56 -1.17 -15.42 24.70
CA GLU A 56 -0.78 -14.14 24.11
C GLU A 56 -1.90 -13.68 23.17
N LEU A 57 -2.62 -12.63 23.57
CA LEU A 57 -3.70 -12.06 22.77
C LEU A 57 -3.15 -11.30 21.57
N ILE A 58 -3.93 -11.28 20.48
CA ILE A 58 -3.63 -10.42 19.34
C ILE A 58 -3.87 -8.97 19.74
N ARG A 59 -2.86 -8.12 19.55
CA ARG A 59 -2.93 -6.67 19.83
C ARG A 59 -4.22 -6.01 19.37
N VAL A 60 -4.71 -5.08 20.18
CA VAL A 60 -5.77 -4.11 19.82
C VAL A 60 -5.24 -2.68 19.79
N HIS A 61 -6.07 -1.71 19.40
CA HIS A 61 -5.65 -0.30 19.29
C HIS A 61 -5.11 0.30 20.59
N SER A 62 -5.70 -0.05 21.75
CA SER A 62 -5.20 0.41 23.05
C SER A 62 -3.80 -0.11 23.35
N ASP A 63 -3.50 -1.33 22.92
CA ASP A 63 -2.23 -2.00 23.16
C ASP A 63 -1.09 -1.33 22.40
N ILE A 64 -1.37 -0.99 21.13
CA ILE A 64 -0.44 -0.24 20.27
C ILE A 64 -0.21 1.16 20.84
N ARG A 65 -1.29 1.85 21.26
CA ARG A 65 -1.19 3.22 21.80
C ARG A 65 -0.40 3.28 23.12
N ARG A 66 -0.59 2.29 24.00
CA ARG A 66 0.04 2.24 25.32
C ARG A 66 1.38 1.49 25.32
N GLY A 67 1.78 0.88 24.21
CA GLY A 67 3.01 0.08 24.14
C GLY A 67 2.99 -1.15 25.04
N THR A 68 1.85 -1.84 25.15
CA THR A 68 1.71 -3.02 26.02
C THR A 68 2.45 -4.24 25.45
N ALA A 69 2.60 -5.29 26.27
CA ALA A 69 3.24 -6.54 25.88
C ALA A 69 2.62 -7.18 24.62
N SER A 70 1.30 -7.11 24.44
CA SER A 70 0.61 -7.63 23.25
C SER A 70 0.98 -6.86 21.97
N GLY A 71 1.34 -5.58 22.09
CA GLY A 71 1.77 -4.72 20.98
C GLY A 71 3.26 -4.79 20.65
N LYS A 72 4.06 -5.64 21.33
CA LYS A 72 5.52 -5.65 21.23
C LYS A 72 6.06 -5.85 19.81
N TYR A 73 5.33 -6.58 18.96
CA TYR A 73 5.77 -6.86 17.58
C TYR A 73 5.38 -5.78 16.56
N TRP A 74 4.54 -4.82 16.94
CA TRP A 74 3.96 -3.84 16.03
C TRP A 74 5.03 -3.05 15.25
N SER A 75 5.98 -2.44 15.96
CA SER A 75 7.00 -1.58 15.33
C SER A 75 7.93 -2.35 14.40
N GLN A 76 8.34 -3.56 14.80
CA GLN A 76 9.22 -4.40 13.98
C GLN A 76 8.52 -4.85 12.69
N SER A 77 7.26 -5.25 12.79
CA SER A 77 6.49 -5.74 11.65
C SER A 77 6.09 -4.63 10.70
N LEU A 78 5.71 -3.46 11.22
CA LEU A 78 5.45 -2.28 10.41
C LEU A 78 6.70 -1.86 9.64
N GLY A 79 7.88 -1.87 10.28
CA GLY A 79 9.16 -1.58 9.61
C GLY A 79 9.46 -2.57 8.49
N PHE A 80 9.28 -3.86 8.74
CA PHE A 80 9.50 -4.92 7.74
C PHE A 80 8.61 -4.75 6.50
N PHE A 81 7.30 -4.57 6.67
CA PHE A 81 6.39 -4.37 5.54
C PHE A 81 6.61 -3.03 4.82
N THR A 82 7.08 -2.00 5.53
CA THR A 82 7.48 -0.73 4.92
C THR A 82 8.69 -0.92 3.99
N THR A 83 9.69 -1.72 4.40
CA THR A 83 10.83 -2.03 3.53
C THR A 83 10.42 -2.80 2.29
N ILE A 84 9.54 -3.79 2.42
CA ILE A 84 9.01 -4.55 1.27
C ILE A 84 8.22 -3.63 0.34
N MET A 85 7.35 -2.79 0.89
CA MET A 85 6.54 -1.82 0.14
C MET A 85 7.42 -0.91 -0.74
N GLN A 86 8.52 -0.38 -0.20
CA GLN A 86 9.45 0.46 -0.96
C GLN A 86 10.04 -0.28 -2.17
N LYS A 87 10.41 -1.55 -2.02
CA LYS A 87 10.91 -2.37 -3.13
C LYS A 87 9.83 -2.66 -4.16
N MET A 88 8.63 -3.04 -3.70
CA MET A 88 7.48 -3.29 -4.57
C MET A 88 7.13 -2.06 -5.42
N VAL A 89 7.10 -0.87 -4.80
CA VAL A 89 6.84 0.37 -5.54
C VAL A 89 7.93 0.67 -6.57
N LEU A 90 9.21 0.50 -6.19
CA LEU A 90 10.34 0.71 -7.11
C LEU A 90 10.26 -0.21 -8.34
N ASN A 91 9.80 -1.44 -8.14
CA ASN A 91 9.70 -2.46 -9.19
C ASN A 91 8.34 -2.48 -9.91
N SER A 92 7.41 -1.61 -9.54
CA SER A 92 6.02 -1.61 -10.06
C SER A 92 5.27 -2.93 -9.79
N HIS A 93 5.55 -3.54 -8.64
CA HIS A 93 4.84 -4.71 -8.16
C HIS A 93 3.72 -4.32 -7.21
N VAL A 94 2.64 -5.08 -7.26
CA VAL A 94 1.41 -4.83 -6.50
C VAL A 94 1.12 -6.04 -5.62
N ILE A 95 0.61 -5.82 -4.42
CA ILE A 95 0.11 -6.89 -3.55
C ILE A 95 -1.37 -6.69 -3.25
N ASP A 96 -2.22 -7.64 -3.67
CA ASP A 96 -3.59 -7.72 -3.19
C ASP A 96 -3.69 -8.77 -2.09
N VAL A 97 -4.43 -8.44 -1.04
CA VAL A 97 -4.61 -9.29 0.13
C VAL A 97 -6.06 -9.69 0.24
N CYS A 98 -6.31 -10.99 0.14
CA CYS A 98 -7.57 -11.62 0.49
C CYS A 98 -7.41 -12.27 1.87
N SER A 99 -8.26 -11.91 2.82
CA SER A 99 -8.20 -12.38 4.19
C SER A 99 -9.52 -13.04 4.58
N ALA A 100 -9.46 -14.29 5.04
CA ALA A 100 -10.61 -14.99 5.60
C ALA A 100 -10.31 -15.58 6.98
N SER A 101 -10.83 -14.95 8.03
CA SER A 101 -10.62 -15.40 9.41
C SER A 101 -11.62 -14.73 10.33
N LEU A 102 -12.02 -15.43 11.40
CA LEU A 102 -12.82 -14.86 12.49
C LEU A 102 -11.98 -13.93 13.38
N ASP A 103 -10.69 -14.28 13.55
CA ASP A 103 -9.71 -13.45 14.23
C ASP A 103 -9.00 -12.50 13.25
N GLN A 104 -8.33 -11.49 13.79
CA GLN A 104 -7.49 -10.58 13.01
C GLN A 104 -6.37 -11.33 12.26
N THR A 105 -6.01 -10.86 11.06
CA THR A 105 -5.01 -11.51 10.18
C THR A 105 -3.71 -10.74 10.02
N GLY A 106 -3.56 -9.60 10.71
CA GLY A 106 -2.36 -8.77 10.62
C GLY A 106 -2.39 -7.75 9.47
N ILE A 107 -3.57 -7.40 8.96
CA ILE A 107 -3.73 -6.37 7.91
C ILE A 107 -3.19 -5.02 8.34
N ALA A 108 -3.29 -4.67 9.62
CA ALA A 108 -2.82 -3.38 10.12
C ALA A 108 -1.31 -3.18 9.91
N GLU A 109 -0.51 -4.23 10.07
CA GLU A 109 0.93 -4.24 9.83
C GLU A 109 1.26 -4.15 8.34
N MET A 110 0.42 -4.74 7.48
CA MET A 110 0.58 -4.77 6.03
C MET A 110 -0.08 -3.57 5.32
N LYS A 111 -0.84 -2.75 6.05
CA LYS A 111 -1.71 -1.69 5.50
C LYS A 111 -0.98 -0.82 4.48
N ASN A 112 0.14 -0.23 4.88
CA ASN A 112 0.91 0.66 4.01
C ASN A 112 1.43 -0.05 2.75
N CYS A 113 1.75 -1.35 2.85
CA CYS A 113 2.21 -2.14 1.71
C CYS A 113 1.10 -2.32 0.67
N ILE A 114 -0.12 -2.61 1.14
CA ILE A 114 -1.29 -2.75 0.27
C ILE A 114 -1.67 -1.40 -0.34
N GLU A 115 -1.81 -0.35 0.49
CA GLU A 115 -2.25 0.97 0.05
C GLU A 115 -1.25 1.64 -0.90
N CYS A 116 0.05 1.69 -0.57
CA CYS A 116 1.04 2.39 -1.40
C CYS A 116 1.33 1.69 -2.73
N THR A 117 1.12 0.37 -2.81
CA THR A 117 1.23 -0.36 -4.09
C THR A 117 -0.07 -0.30 -4.90
N GLY A 118 -1.13 0.30 -4.37
CA GLY A 118 -2.44 0.38 -5.01
C GLY A 118 -3.16 -0.97 -5.09
N GLY A 119 -2.85 -1.88 -4.17
CA GLY A 119 -3.43 -3.22 -4.06
C GLY A 119 -4.85 -3.23 -3.48
N TYR A 120 -5.62 -4.28 -3.78
CA TYR A 120 -6.94 -4.49 -3.19
C TYR A 120 -6.84 -5.25 -1.86
N LEU A 121 -7.72 -4.89 -0.93
CA LEU A 121 -7.93 -5.60 0.31
C LEU A 121 -9.35 -6.17 0.33
N LEU A 122 -9.48 -7.49 0.36
CA LEU A 122 -10.75 -8.19 0.53
C LEU A 122 -10.75 -8.92 1.87
N MET A 123 -11.66 -8.56 2.76
CA MET A 123 -11.80 -9.21 4.08
C MET A 123 -13.16 -9.91 4.18
N VAL A 124 -13.14 -11.18 4.58
CA VAL A 124 -14.32 -12.00 4.82
C VAL A 124 -14.12 -12.83 6.09
N ASP A 125 -15.20 -13.37 6.66
CA ASP A 125 -15.09 -14.24 7.85
C ASP A 125 -14.62 -15.65 7.48
N THR A 126 -15.03 -16.12 6.29
CA THR A 126 -14.75 -17.47 5.78
C THR A 126 -14.70 -17.45 4.25
N TRP A 127 -13.87 -18.32 3.68
CA TRP A 127 -13.73 -18.48 2.22
C TRP A 127 -15.02 -18.96 1.54
N ARG A 128 -15.92 -19.63 2.28
CA ARG A 128 -17.15 -20.22 1.73
C ARG A 128 -18.32 -19.25 1.63
N LYS A 129 -18.18 -18.00 2.09
CA LYS A 129 -19.26 -17.00 2.04
C LYS A 129 -19.42 -16.48 0.60
N GLY A 130 -20.64 -16.47 0.09
CA GLY A 130 -20.96 -16.39 -1.36
C GLY A 130 -20.45 -15.17 -2.14
N ASN A 131 -19.98 -14.12 -1.47
CA ASN A 131 -19.51 -12.92 -2.16
C ASN A 131 -18.00 -12.94 -2.46
N PHE A 132 -17.22 -13.84 -1.84
CA PHE A 132 -15.76 -13.89 -2.03
C PHE A 132 -15.38 -14.17 -3.49
N GLU A 133 -15.97 -15.20 -4.08
CA GLU A 133 -15.68 -15.60 -5.45
C GLU A 133 -16.09 -14.53 -6.47
N ALA A 134 -17.27 -13.93 -6.30
CA ALA A 134 -17.74 -12.85 -7.15
C ALA A 134 -16.81 -11.62 -7.08
N ASN A 135 -16.39 -11.23 -5.87
CA ASN A 135 -15.47 -10.12 -5.67
C ASN A 135 -14.08 -10.41 -6.27
N LEU A 136 -13.56 -11.64 -6.08
CA LEU A 136 -12.28 -12.04 -6.65
C LEU A 136 -12.32 -12.03 -8.20
N ARG A 137 -13.40 -12.53 -8.80
CA ARG A 137 -13.61 -12.46 -10.25
C ARG A 137 -13.66 -11.02 -10.76
N ASN A 138 -14.30 -10.10 -10.02
CA ASN A 138 -14.32 -8.68 -10.36
C ASN A 138 -12.93 -8.04 -10.28
N ILE A 139 -12.17 -8.37 -9.24
CA ILE A 139 -10.79 -7.90 -9.01
C ILE A 139 -9.80 -8.43 -10.07
N LEU A 140 -10.03 -9.64 -10.57
CA LEU A 140 -9.20 -10.27 -11.61
C LEU A 140 -9.76 -10.07 -13.03
N ASN A 141 -10.80 -9.25 -13.18
CA ASN A 141 -11.41 -9.01 -14.48
C ASN A 141 -10.39 -8.36 -15.43
N PRO A 142 -10.01 -9.02 -16.54
CA PRO A 142 -9.00 -8.50 -17.47
C PRO A 142 -9.48 -7.26 -18.22
N GLN A 143 -10.79 -7.01 -18.27
CA GLN A 143 -11.36 -5.84 -18.94
C GLN A 143 -11.24 -4.55 -18.12
N LYS A 144 -10.91 -4.64 -16.82
CA LYS A 144 -10.72 -3.45 -16.01
C LYS A 144 -9.45 -2.71 -16.43
N PRO A 145 -9.52 -1.37 -16.63
CA PRO A 145 -8.33 -0.59 -16.93
C PRO A 145 -7.45 -0.52 -15.68
N TYR A 146 -6.27 -1.13 -15.78
CA TYR A 146 -5.22 -0.99 -14.77
C TYR A 146 -4.05 -0.24 -15.37
N TRP A 147 -3.57 0.75 -14.63
CA TRP A 147 -2.40 1.55 -14.99
C TRP A 147 -1.31 1.28 -13.96
N TYR A 148 -0.12 0.95 -14.45
CA TYR A 148 1.01 0.55 -13.61
C TYR A 148 2.16 1.55 -13.70
N ASN A 149 3.13 1.45 -12.79
CA ASN A 149 4.32 2.32 -12.76
C ASN A 149 3.94 3.80 -12.85
N VAL A 150 3.02 4.21 -12.00
CA VAL A 150 2.35 5.50 -12.09
C VAL A 150 3.23 6.54 -11.41
N THR A 151 3.52 7.62 -12.12
CA THR A 151 4.16 8.82 -11.59
C THR A 151 3.24 10.00 -11.79
N ILE A 152 2.88 10.67 -10.70
CA ILE A 152 2.03 11.85 -10.69
C ILE A 152 2.89 13.03 -10.30
N GLU A 153 3.02 14.01 -11.18
CA GLU A 153 3.77 15.23 -10.93
C GLU A 153 2.85 16.45 -10.98
N GLY A 154 2.82 17.20 -9.89
CA GLY A 154 2.08 18.46 -9.78
C GLY A 154 2.99 19.65 -10.08
N MET A 155 2.57 20.49 -11.01
CA MET A 155 3.18 21.78 -11.32
C MET A 155 2.17 22.89 -11.08
N SER A 156 2.61 24.00 -10.54
CA SER A 156 1.71 25.11 -10.23
C SER A 156 2.40 26.46 -10.42
N SER A 157 1.60 27.51 -10.49
CA SER A 157 2.09 28.90 -10.46
C SER A 157 2.83 29.20 -9.15
N LEU A 158 3.74 30.19 -9.17
CA LEU A 158 4.59 30.51 -8.02
C LEU A 158 3.81 30.92 -6.76
N ASP A 159 2.60 31.44 -6.93
CA ASP A 159 1.66 31.92 -5.91
C ASP A 159 0.62 30.87 -5.49
N TRP A 160 0.70 29.66 -6.03
CA TRP A 160 -0.16 28.53 -5.68
C TRP A 160 0.72 27.34 -5.34
N LYS A 161 1.03 27.12 -4.06
CA LYS A 161 1.96 26.07 -3.63
C LYS A 161 1.23 24.78 -3.30
N ILE A 162 1.90 23.65 -3.54
CA ILE A 162 1.47 22.29 -3.22
C ILE A 162 1.95 21.96 -1.81
N MET A 163 1.01 21.70 -0.90
CA MET A 163 1.31 21.30 0.49
C MET A 163 1.57 19.80 0.60
N GLY A 164 0.93 19.02 -0.26
CA GLY A 164 1.08 17.57 -0.33
C GLY A 164 -0.19 16.91 -0.85
N ALA A 165 -0.22 15.58 -0.83
CA ALA A 165 -1.37 14.82 -1.26
C ALA A 165 -1.64 13.62 -0.35
N ILE A 166 -2.89 13.15 -0.34
CA ILE A 166 -3.33 11.95 0.38
C ILE A 166 -3.98 11.00 -0.63
N GLY A 167 -3.51 9.75 -0.64
CA GLY A 167 -4.03 8.68 -1.49
C GLY A 167 -3.11 7.45 -1.52
N PRO A 168 -3.38 6.48 -2.40
CA PRO A 168 -2.69 5.19 -2.46
C PRO A 168 -1.35 5.29 -3.24
N PHE A 169 -0.43 6.07 -2.72
CA PHE A 169 0.90 6.30 -3.32
C PHE A 169 1.94 6.57 -2.25
N THR A 170 3.20 6.63 -2.66
CA THR A 170 4.31 7.12 -1.85
C THR A 170 4.95 8.36 -2.51
N GLY A 171 5.57 9.22 -1.71
CA GLY A 171 6.26 10.40 -2.25
C GLY A 171 7.60 10.05 -2.89
N ALA A 172 7.88 10.57 -4.08
CA ALA A 172 9.23 10.64 -4.63
C ALA A 172 9.83 11.98 -4.16
N LEU A 173 11.04 12.03 -3.59
CA LEU A 173 11.62 13.22 -2.92
C LEU A 173 11.97 14.41 -3.88
N LYS A 174 11.19 14.60 -4.96
CA LYS A 174 11.36 15.67 -5.94
C LYS A 174 10.88 17.00 -5.37
N LYS A 175 11.81 17.95 -5.24
CA LYS A 175 11.53 19.32 -4.81
C LYS A 175 11.45 20.23 -6.02
N SER A 176 10.54 21.19 -5.97
CA SER A 176 10.39 22.24 -6.98
C SER A 176 9.96 23.54 -6.30
N SER A 177 9.98 24.64 -7.07
CA SER A 177 9.42 25.92 -6.63
C SER A 177 7.93 25.84 -6.32
N SER A 178 7.21 24.81 -6.78
CA SER A 178 5.79 24.59 -6.51
C SER A 178 5.51 24.07 -5.09
N VAL A 179 6.51 23.59 -4.35
CA VAL A 179 6.31 22.95 -3.04
C VAL A 179 6.17 24.00 -1.93
N SER A 180 5.16 23.85 -1.07
CA SER A 180 4.95 24.69 0.12
C SER A 180 5.90 24.30 1.25
N ALA A 181 6.20 25.24 2.14
CA ALA A 181 6.85 24.96 3.42
C ALA A 181 5.91 24.21 4.38
N THR A 182 4.61 24.40 4.25
CA THR A 182 3.57 23.75 5.06
C THR A 182 3.21 22.41 4.44
N GLU A 183 3.29 21.34 5.23
CA GLU A 183 3.08 19.97 4.78
C GLU A 183 1.72 19.42 5.24
N ILE A 184 0.96 18.83 4.30
CA ILE A 184 -0.23 18.04 4.58
C ILE A 184 -0.12 16.69 3.87
N GLY A 185 -0.33 15.59 4.60
CA GLY A 185 -0.25 14.24 4.04
C GLY A 185 1.17 13.89 3.60
N LEU A 186 1.30 13.31 2.40
CA LEU A 186 2.59 13.10 1.76
C LEU A 186 3.02 14.40 1.06
N GLY A 187 3.66 15.30 1.81
CA GLY A 187 4.15 16.57 1.32
C GLY A 187 5.67 16.62 1.13
N LYS A 188 6.23 17.84 1.17
CA LYS A 188 7.65 18.13 0.86
C LYS A 188 8.11 17.62 -0.52
N THR A 189 7.15 17.32 -1.39
CA THR A 189 7.35 16.86 -2.75
C THR A 189 6.27 17.41 -3.67
N CYS A 190 6.58 17.50 -4.96
CA CYS A 190 5.61 17.72 -6.03
C CYS A 190 5.42 16.46 -6.91
N GLN A 191 5.96 15.31 -6.52
CA GLN A 191 5.87 14.07 -7.27
C GLN A 191 5.56 12.88 -6.36
N TRP A 192 4.59 12.08 -6.78
CA TRP A 192 4.17 10.87 -6.09
C TRP A 192 4.21 9.69 -7.06
N VAL A 193 4.48 8.51 -6.53
CA VAL A 193 4.60 7.27 -7.29
C VAL A 193 3.74 6.17 -6.69
N ALA A 194 3.12 5.37 -7.54
CA ALA A 194 2.33 4.20 -7.15
C ALA A 194 2.60 3.05 -8.12
N SER A 195 2.56 1.81 -7.62
CA SER A 195 2.73 0.64 -8.48
C SER A 195 1.55 0.45 -9.44
N ARG A 196 0.33 0.71 -8.95
CA ARG A 196 -0.92 0.58 -9.72
C ARG A 196 -1.93 1.64 -9.29
N ILE A 197 -2.69 2.16 -10.24
CA ILE A 197 -3.97 2.86 -10.00
C ILE A 197 -5.05 2.25 -10.89
N ASP A 198 -6.30 2.42 -10.48
CA ASP A 198 -7.51 2.04 -11.22
C ASP A 198 -8.41 3.26 -11.48
N GLU A 199 -9.51 3.06 -12.20
CA GLU A 199 -10.46 4.12 -12.57
C GLU A 199 -11.15 4.77 -11.36
N ASP A 200 -11.24 4.02 -10.26
CA ASP A 200 -11.86 4.45 -9.00
C ASP A 200 -10.85 5.16 -8.08
N THR A 201 -9.56 5.20 -8.45
CA THR A 201 -8.51 5.81 -7.62
C THR A 201 -8.66 7.32 -7.58
N ALA A 202 -8.99 7.86 -6.40
CA ALA A 202 -9.07 9.29 -6.14
C ALA A 202 -7.90 9.77 -5.26
N ILE A 203 -7.36 10.95 -5.58
CA ILE A 203 -6.24 11.56 -4.87
C ILE A 203 -6.65 12.94 -4.40
N ALA A 204 -6.45 13.22 -3.12
CA ALA A 204 -6.71 14.52 -2.53
C ALA A 204 -5.40 15.34 -2.50
N CYS A 205 -5.32 16.37 -3.33
CA CYS A 205 -4.21 17.32 -3.36
C CYS A 205 -4.53 18.57 -2.54
N TYR A 206 -3.62 18.98 -1.67
CA TYR A 206 -3.77 20.13 -0.79
C TYR A 206 -2.84 21.25 -1.24
N PHE A 207 -3.36 22.48 -1.19
CA PHE A 207 -2.66 23.63 -1.71
C PHE A 207 -2.74 24.82 -0.77
N GLU A 208 -1.72 25.66 -0.84
CA GLU A 208 -1.62 26.93 -0.16
C GLU A 208 -1.62 28.06 -1.20
N LEU A 209 -2.50 29.04 -0.99
CA LEU A 209 -2.56 30.23 -1.84
C LEU A 209 -1.76 31.35 -1.21
N LEU A 210 -0.76 31.84 -1.95
CA LEU A 210 -0.02 33.04 -1.59
C LEU A 210 -0.69 34.29 -2.16
N ALA A 211 -0.34 35.46 -1.63
CA ALA A 211 -0.76 36.74 -2.18
C ALA A 211 -0.20 36.90 -3.61
N SER A 212 -1.04 37.38 -4.52
CA SER A 212 -0.69 37.48 -5.93
C SER A 212 -1.40 38.64 -6.60
N THR A 213 -0.71 39.28 -7.54
CA THR A 213 -1.26 40.28 -8.45
C THR A 213 -1.81 39.67 -9.73
N GLN A 214 -1.63 38.36 -9.94
CA GLN A 214 -2.08 37.65 -11.12
C GLN A 214 -3.59 37.37 -11.08
N ARG A 215 -4.26 37.58 -12.22
CA ARG A 215 -5.71 37.36 -12.37
C ARG A 215 -6.08 35.87 -12.39
N HIS A 216 -5.19 35.03 -12.91
CA HIS A 216 -5.40 33.59 -13.04
C HIS A 216 -4.20 32.85 -12.47
N ARG A 217 -4.47 31.68 -11.86
CA ARG A 217 -3.46 30.76 -11.34
C ARG A 217 -3.67 29.42 -12.01
N PHE A 218 -2.58 28.73 -12.31
CA PHE A 218 -2.62 27.48 -13.04
C PHE A 218 -2.04 26.36 -12.20
N VAL A 219 -2.65 25.19 -12.34
CA VAL A 219 -2.14 23.92 -11.85
C VAL A 219 -2.19 22.93 -13.00
N GLN A 220 -1.14 22.14 -13.15
CA GLN A 220 -1.05 21.08 -14.12
C GLN A 220 -0.61 19.82 -13.42
N PHE A 221 -1.27 18.71 -13.72
CA PHE A 221 -0.85 17.39 -13.31
C PHE A 221 -0.36 16.64 -14.54
N LEU A 222 0.84 16.08 -14.44
CA LEU A 222 1.39 15.17 -15.42
C LEU A 222 1.35 13.77 -14.82
N VAL A 223 0.64 12.86 -15.46
CA VAL A 223 0.50 11.48 -15.00
C VAL A 223 1.14 10.57 -16.04
N THR A 224 2.33 10.07 -15.72
CA THR A 224 3.00 9.03 -16.50
C THR A 224 2.58 7.67 -15.98
N TYR A 225 2.21 6.76 -16.87
CA TYR A 225 1.86 5.39 -16.49
C TYR A 225 2.16 4.41 -17.61
N THR A 226 2.24 3.13 -17.26
CA THR A 226 2.39 2.01 -18.18
C THR A 226 1.07 1.25 -18.30
N ASN A 227 0.62 0.95 -19.52
CA ASN A 227 -0.56 0.13 -19.75
C ASN A 227 -0.28 -1.36 -19.46
N GLN A 228 -1.30 -2.22 -19.53
CA GLN A 228 -1.17 -3.67 -19.38
C GLN A 228 -0.27 -4.34 -20.44
N ARG A 229 -0.01 -3.66 -21.58
CA ARG A 229 0.83 -4.15 -22.68
C ARG A 229 2.31 -3.79 -22.52
N GLY A 230 2.64 -2.89 -21.59
CA GLY A 230 3.99 -2.38 -21.36
C GLY A 230 4.31 -1.04 -22.02
N ASP A 231 3.37 -0.43 -22.75
CA ASP A 231 3.56 0.88 -23.37
C ASP A 231 3.42 1.98 -22.31
N THR A 232 4.30 2.99 -22.38
CA THR A 232 4.28 4.13 -21.47
C THR A 232 3.53 5.30 -22.10
N PHE A 233 2.63 5.89 -21.33
CA PHE A 233 1.82 7.05 -21.71
C PHE A 233 2.04 8.20 -20.75
N LEU A 234 1.80 9.40 -21.25
CA LEU A 234 1.72 10.63 -20.46
C LEU A 234 0.32 11.21 -20.65
N ARG A 235 -0.36 11.48 -19.54
CA ARG A 235 -1.65 12.16 -19.48
C ARG A 235 -1.52 13.50 -18.78
#